data_AF-R5GUL2-F1
#
_entry.id   AF-R5GUL2-F1
#
_cell.length_a   1.000
_cell.length_b   1.000
_cell.length_c   1.000
_cell.angle_alpha   90.00
_cell.angle_beta   90.00
_cell.angle_gamma   90.00
#
_symmetry.space_group_name_H-M   'P 1'
#
loop_
_entity.id
_entity.type
_entity.pdbx_description
1 polymer ?
#
loop_
_entity_poly.entity_id
_entity_poly.type
_entity_poly.pdbx_seq_one_letter_code
_entity_poly.pdbx_strand_id
1 'polypeptide(L)'
;MAELVSYWKCACPPTVEVRCGGLSTWEKNWWKKLYFNGLGEFFYRNGITPNLGTFMTINAPEEQPLSAQNNALTGTLVPIGGGKDSVVTLELLKKAGVDISAYIINPRGATLGCASAAGISDNRIIGPGRTIDRQLLELNKMGYLNGHTPFSAVVAFSAELCACVHGLKYIALSNESSANESYVEGTAINHQYSKSTEFEHDFREYCERSFGGYSRCPEYFSLLRPWSEWQIAREFVKYPQYFGVFQSCNLGSKTNSWCCSCAKCLYVYILLAAFLDDDVLTGIFGCNMLEKQELSGMLDGLVLDGEDKPFECVGTKDEVRLSLEMAWERRRSAPPALLKHWRELFPEYTPVSLENFFDADNFVPEQLKYLLGARNEH
;
A
#
# COMPACT_ATOMS: atom_id res chain seq x y z
N MET A 1 11.66 -12.32 11.49
CA MET A 1 10.22 -12.56 11.74
C MET A 1 9.34 -12.10 10.57
N ALA A 2 9.42 -10.85 10.10
CA ALA A 2 8.60 -10.40 8.97
C ALA A 2 8.66 -11.30 7.71
N GLU A 3 9.84 -11.81 7.34
CA GLU A 3 9.96 -12.76 6.21
C GLU A 3 9.42 -14.16 6.51
N LEU A 4 9.52 -14.60 7.78
CA LEU A 4 9.13 -15.94 8.22
C LEU A 4 7.65 -16.22 7.96
N VAL A 5 6.79 -15.19 7.94
CA VAL A 5 5.34 -15.33 7.72
C VAL A 5 5.01 -16.09 6.43
N SER A 6 5.82 -15.89 5.38
CA SER A 6 5.65 -16.57 4.09
C SER A 6 5.87 -18.08 4.19
N TYR A 7 6.71 -18.53 5.13
CA TYR A 7 7.03 -19.93 5.37
C TYR A 7 6.07 -20.54 6.40
N TRP A 8 5.73 -19.78 7.44
CA TRP A 8 4.77 -20.22 8.46
C TRP A 8 3.42 -20.58 7.84
N LYS A 9 2.90 -19.74 6.94
CA LYS A 9 1.59 -19.96 6.31
C LYS A 9 1.53 -21.26 5.49
N CYS A 10 2.67 -21.82 5.08
CA CYS A 10 2.72 -23.03 4.27
C CYS A 10 2.07 -24.23 4.98
N ALA A 11 2.18 -24.30 6.31
CA ALA A 11 1.70 -25.41 7.11
C ALA A 11 1.05 -24.99 8.45
N CYS A 12 1.00 -23.69 8.76
CA CYS A 12 0.50 -23.15 10.02
C CYS A 12 1.04 -23.89 11.27
N PRO A 13 2.36 -24.08 11.41
CA PRO A 13 2.90 -24.84 12.53
C PRO A 13 2.53 -24.15 13.86
N PRO A 14 2.13 -24.91 14.89
CA PRO A 14 1.69 -24.35 16.17
C PRO A 14 2.85 -23.71 16.95
N THR A 15 4.10 -23.97 16.56
CA THR A 15 5.29 -23.50 17.26
C THR A 15 6.30 -22.89 16.29
N VAL A 16 6.79 -21.71 16.64
CA VAL A 16 7.86 -21.00 15.96
C VAL A 16 9.04 -20.88 16.93
N GLU A 17 10.20 -21.39 16.51
CA GLU A 17 11.44 -21.34 17.26
C GLU A 17 12.37 -20.25 16.69
N VAL A 18 12.57 -19.17 17.44
CA VAL A 18 13.51 -18.10 17.10
C VAL A 18 14.82 -18.37 17.81
N ARG A 19 15.88 -18.68 17.06
CA ARG A 19 17.21 -19.00 17.62
C ARG A 19 18.25 -17.90 17.44
N CYS A 20 17.99 -16.94 16.58
CA CYS A 20 18.95 -15.92 16.13
C CYS A 20 18.82 -14.56 16.85
N GLY A 21 18.08 -14.51 17.95
CA GLY A 21 17.86 -13.31 18.73
C GLY A 21 16.85 -13.59 19.84
N GLY A 22 16.94 -12.83 20.92
CA GLY A 22 15.94 -12.88 21.99
C GLY A 22 14.72 -12.05 21.65
N LEU A 23 13.56 -12.45 22.20
CA LEU A 23 12.33 -11.67 22.10
C LEU A 23 11.67 -11.58 23.49
N SER A 24 11.30 -10.37 23.89
CA SER A 24 10.46 -10.19 25.08
C SER A 24 9.06 -10.77 24.88
N THR A 25 8.32 -10.93 25.98
CA THR A 25 6.90 -11.31 25.93
C THR A 25 6.07 -10.32 25.11
N TRP A 26 6.40 -9.03 25.20
CA TRP A 26 5.71 -7.99 24.44
C TRP A 26 5.96 -8.16 22.93
N GLU A 27 7.21 -8.35 22.50
CA GLU A 27 7.54 -8.56 21.09
C GLU A 27 6.91 -9.84 20.53
N LYS A 28 6.88 -10.92 21.30
CA LYS A 28 6.18 -12.16 20.91
C LYS A 28 4.70 -11.89 20.64
N ASN A 29 4.02 -11.14 21.51
CA ASN A 29 2.62 -10.78 21.33
C ASN A 29 2.41 -9.82 20.14
N TRP A 30 3.35 -8.89 19.91
CA TRP A 30 3.35 -8.00 18.76
C TRP A 30 3.41 -8.79 17.45
N TRP A 31 4.36 -9.72 17.33
CA TRP A 31 4.49 -10.58 16.14
C TRP A 31 3.25 -11.47 15.93
N LYS A 32 2.66 -11.99 17.01
CA LYS A 32 1.39 -12.73 16.96
C LYS A 32 0.25 -11.86 16.42
N LYS A 33 0.12 -10.62 16.89
CA LYS A 33 -0.89 -9.67 16.40
C LYS A 33 -0.72 -9.41 14.90
N LEU A 34 0.51 -9.13 14.46
CA LEU A 34 0.81 -8.92 13.04
C LEU A 34 0.44 -10.14 12.18
N TYR A 35 0.79 -11.35 12.60
CA TYR A 35 0.46 -12.56 11.85
C TYR A 35 -1.05 -12.81 11.83
N PHE A 36 -1.72 -12.64 12.96
CA PHE A 36 -3.16 -12.86 13.07
C PHE A 36 -3.94 -11.93 12.12
N ASN A 37 -3.68 -10.62 12.20
CA ASN A 37 -4.39 -9.63 11.39
C ASN A 37 -3.91 -9.64 9.93
N GLY A 38 -2.59 -9.71 9.70
CA GLY A 38 -1.99 -9.69 8.37
C GLY A 38 -2.24 -10.95 7.53
N LEU A 39 -2.68 -12.05 8.15
CA LEU A 39 -3.10 -13.28 7.47
C LEU A 39 -4.63 -13.46 7.46
N GLY A 40 -5.42 -12.43 7.75
CA GLY A 40 -6.88 -12.50 7.75
C GLY A 40 -7.47 -13.10 6.45
N GLU A 41 -7.07 -12.59 5.28
CA GLU A 41 -7.49 -13.17 3.98
C GLU A 41 -7.01 -14.63 3.85
N PHE A 42 -5.77 -14.92 4.24
CA PHE A 42 -5.22 -16.26 4.15
C PHE A 42 -6.04 -17.26 4.99
N PHE A 43 -6.39 -16.90 6.23
CA PHE A 43 -7.22 -17.75 7.08
C PHE A 43 -8.62 -17.95 6.48
N TYR A 44 -9.25 -16.86 6.03
CA TYR A 44 -10.58 -16.90 5.42
C TYR A 44 -10.62 -17.82 4.19
N ARG A 45 -9.70 -17.64 3.23
CA ARG A 45 -9.68 -18.40 1.98
C ARG A 45 -9.33 -19.88 2.16
N ASN A 46 -8.66 -20.23 3.26
CA ASN A 46 -8.32 -21.61 3.60
C ASN A 46 -9.29 -22.23 4.62
N GLY A 47 -10.38 -21.55 4.99
CA GLY A 47 -11.36 -22.07 5.95
C GLY A 47 -10.80 -22.29 7.36
N ILE A 48 -9.76 -21.53 7.74
CA ILE A 48 -9.10 -21.63 9.04
C ILE A 48 -9.73 -20.60 9.97
N THR A 49 -10.18 -21.04 11.15
CA THR A 49 -10.69 -20.15 12.21
C THR A 49 -9.64 -20.03 13.32
N PRO A 50 -8.71 -19.07 13.23
CA PRO A 50 -7.65 -18.93 14.23
C PRO A 50 -8.19 -18.31 15.53
N ASN A 51 -7.48 -18.54 16.63
CA ASN A 51 -7.67 -17.80 17.88
C ASN A 51 -6.35 -17.10 18.22
N LEU A 52 -6.37 -15.77 18.42
CA LEU A 52 -5.17 -14.96 18.66
C LEU A 52 -4.30 -15.49 19.83
N GLY A 53 -4.94 -16.06 20.85
CA GLY A 53 -4.25 -16.65 22.00
C GLY A 53 -3.48 -17.92 21.66
N THR A 54 -4.03 -18.78 20.80
CA THR A 54 -3.57 -20.18 20.65
C THR A 54 -3.09 -20.57 19.25
N PHE A 55 -3.27 -19.74 18.22
CA PHE A 55 -2.93 -20.11 16.83
C PHE A 55 -1.42 -20.34 16.61
N MET A 56 -0.58 -19.75 17.45
CA MET A 56 0.86 -20.03 17.50
C MET A 56 1.47 -19.73 18.87
N THR A 57 2.55 -20.46 19.14
CA THR A 57 3.50 -20.19 20.22
C THR A 57 4.83 -19.76 19.62
N ILE A 58 5.40 -18.67 20.11
CA ILE A 58 6.73 -18.19 19.71
C ILE A 58 7.69 -18.43 20.88
N ASN A 59 8.63 -19.34 20.67
CA ASN A 59 9.73 -19.59 21.58
C ASN A 59 10.96 -18.83 21.09
N ALA A 60 11.60 -18.10 22.00
CA ALA A 60 12.80 -17.33 21.72
C ALA A 60 13.61 -17.21 23.02
N PRO A 61 14.95 -17.12 22.94
CA PRO A 61 15.79 -16.68 24.05
C PRO A 61 15.29 -15.37 24.68
N GLU A 62 15.76 -15.08 25.88
CA GLU A 62 15.56 -13.77 26.47
C GLU A 62 16.27 -12.70 25.65
N GLU A 63 15.63 -11.53 25.54
CA GLU A 63 16.24 -10.38 24.89
C GLU A 63 17.55 -10.00 25.60
N GLN A 64 18.54 -9.61 24.79
CA GLN A 64 19.78 -9.06 25.32
C GLN A 64 19.81 -7.56 25.05
N PRO A 65 20.28 -6.75 26.02
CA PRO A 65 20.39 -5.32 25.83
C PRO A 65 21.36 -5.02 24.68
N LEU A 66 20.86 -4.26 23.70
CA LEU A 66 21.69 -3.74 22.61
C LEU A 66 22.47 -2.52 23.10
N SER A 67 23.73 -2.42 22.68
CA SER A 67 24.53 -1.21 22.92
C SER A 67 24.02 -0.07 22.04
N ALA A 68 23.60 1.03 22.65
CA ALA A 68 23.17 2.21 21.91
C ALA A 68 24.36 2.86 21.19
N GLN A 69 24.16 3.22 19.92
CA GLN A 69 25.02 4.16 19.20
C GLN A 69 24.24 5.42 18.88
N ASN A 70 24.88 6.58 19.03
CA ASN A 70 24.30 7.86 18.63
C ASN A 70 24.76 8.18 17.21
N ASN A 71 23.86 8.04 16.25
CA ASN A 71 24.08 8.46 14.87
C ASN A 71 23.25 9.72 14.59
N ALA A 72 23.87 10.73 13.97
CA ALA A 72 23.11 11.86 13.45
C ALA A 72 22.33 11.38 12.22
N LEU A 73 21.01 11.35 12.31
CA LEU A 73 20.13 10.90 11.23
C LEU A 73 19.70 12.08 10.35
N THR A 74 19.81 11.94 9.03
CA THR A 74 19.42 12.98 8.06
C THR A 74 18.82 12.40 6.79
N GLY A 75 17.98 13.17 6.08
CA GLY A 75 17.35 12.72 4.84
C GLY A 75 16.21 11.72 5.05
N THR A 76 15.60 11.32 3.95
CA THR A 76 14.35 10.56 3.91
C THR A 76 14.47 9.39 2.95
N LEU A 77 14.19 8.18 3.44
CA LEU A 77 13.99 6.99 2.63
C LEU A 77 12.53 6.96 2.13
N VAL A 78 12.32 6.83 0.83
CA VAL A 78 10.98 6.75 0.23
C VAL A 78 10.81 5.41 -0.49
N PRO A 79 10.02 4.47 0.04
CA PRO A 79 9.65 3.24 -0.68
C PRO A 79 8.90 3.54 -1.98
N ILE A 80 9.41 3.05 -3.11
CA ILE A 80 8.79 3.26 -4.43
C ILE A 80 8.14 1.95 -4.90
N GLY A 81 6.80 1.97 -5.00
CA GLY A 81 6.00 0.85 -5.50
C GLY A 81 5.78 0.86 -7.01
N GLY A 82 6.06 1.98 -7.69
CA GLY A 82 5.83 2.15 -9.14
C GLY A 82 4.41 2.57 -9.50
N GLY A 83 3.51 2.68 -8.51
CA GLY A 83 2.16 3.21 -8.68
C GLY A 83 2.07 4.72 -8.42
N LYS A 84 0.85 5.26 -8.61
CA LYS A 84 0.53 6.70 -8.49
C LYS A 84 0.91 7.29 -7.12
N ASP A 85 0.70 6.55 -6.03
CA ASP A 85 0.84 7.05 -4.66
C ASP A 85 2.31 7.37 -4.35
N SER A 86 3.20 6.46 -4.73
CA SER A 86 4.65 6.68 -4.59
C SER A 86 5.15 7.84 -5.45
N VAL A 87 4.55 8.07 -6.62
CA VAL A 87 4.86 9.24 -7.46
C VAL A 87 4.46 10.54 -6.76
N VAL A 88 3.25 10.60 -6.22
CA VAL A 88 2.78 11.79 -5.49
C VAL A 88 3.66 12.06 -4.28
N THR A 89 4.05 11.03 -3.52
CA THR A 89 4.96 11.17 -2.38
C THR A 89 6.32 11.75 -2.81
N LEU A 90 6.91 11.22 -3.89
CA LEU A 90 8.18 11.70 -4.42
C LEU A 90 8.10 13.17 -4.85
N GLU A 91 7.06 13.55 -5.61
CA GLU A 91 6.92 14.91 -6.13
C GLU A 91 6.65 15.93 -5.00
N LEU A 92 5.83 15.58 -4.00
CA LEU A 92 5.60 16.46 -2.84
C LEU A 92 6.88 16.71 -2.05
N LEU A 93 7.64 15.66 -1.72
CA LEU A 93 8.90 15.79 -0.98
C LEU A 93 9.99 16.49 -1.80
N LYS A 94 10.06 16.22 -3.10
CA LYS A 94 11.01 16.87 -4.01
C LYS A 94 10.74 18.37 -4.13
N LYS A 95 9.47 18.75 -4.30
CA LYS A 95 9.05 20.16 -4.33
C LYS A 95 9.38 20.89 -3.01
N ALA A 96 9.34 20.16 -1.90
CA ALA A 96 9.74 20.64 -0.58
C ALA A 96 11.26 20.76 -0.37
N GLY A 97 12.09 20.34 -1.33
CA GLY A 97 13.54 20.32 -1.20
C GLY A 97 14.06 19.29 -0.20
N VAL A 98 13.29 18.24 0.11
CA VAL A 98 13.69 17.17 1.03
C VAL A 98 14.77 16.30 0.36
N ASP A 99 15.80 15.92 1.14
CA ASP A 99 16.83 14.99 0.67
C ASP A 99 16.29 13.55 0.61
N ILE A 100 16.02 13.03 -0.59
CA ILE A 100 15.32 11.75 -0.82
C ILE A 100 16.25 10.65 -1.32
N SER A 101 16.29 9.52 -0.63
CA SER A 101 16.81 8.25 -1.15
C SER A 101 15.65 7.34 -1.51
N ALA A 102 15.63 6.84 -2.74
CA ALA A 102 14.63 5.90 -3.20
C ALA A 102 14.90 4.52 -2.60
N TYR A 103 13.86 3.82 -2.16
CA TYR A 103 13.95 2.46 -1.64
C TYR A 103 13.10 1.51 -2.48
N ILE A 104 13.73 0.48 -3.05
CA ILE A 104 13.06 -0.42 -3.98
C ILE A 104 13.50 -1.86 -3.72
N ILE A 105 12.62 -2.67 -3.12
CA ILE A 105 12.88 -4.11 -3.02
C ILE A 105 12.79 -4.73 -4.41
N ASN A 106 13.86 -5.41 -4.85
CA ASN A 106 13.96 -5.99 -6.19
C ASN A 106 13.64 -4.97 -7.31
N PRO A 107 14.52 -3.98 -7.55
CA PRO A 107 14.27 -2.92 -8.52
C PRO A 107 13.90 -3.45 -9.91
N ARG A 108 12.81 -2.93 -10.49
CA ARG A 108 12.25 -3.41 -11.77
C ARG A 108 11.38 -2.37 -12.47
N GLY A 109 11.37 -2.39 -13.81
CA GLY A 109 10.36 -1.73 -14.66
C GLY A 109 9.86 -0.39 -14.13
N ALA A 110 8.56 -0.31 -13.81
CA ALA A 110 7.89 0.88 -13.28
C ALA A 110 8.55 1.52 -12.06
N THR A 111 9.11 0.76 -11.12
CA THR A 111 9.74 1.33 -9.91
C THR A 111 10.97 2.17 -10.26
N LEU A 112 11.84 1.65 -11.14
CA LEU A 112 13.01 2.38 -11.64
C LEU A 112 12.60 3.50 -12.60
N GLY A 113 11.59 3.27 -13.44
CA GLY A 113 11.02 4.28 -14.33
C GLY A 113 10.48 5.49 -13.58
N CYS A 114 9.73 5.27 -12.50
CA CYS A 114 9.25 6.35 -11.63
C CYS A 114 10.41 7.04 -10.89
N ALA A 115 11.39 6.32 -10.35
CA ALA A 115 12.55 6.95 -9.72
C ALA A 115 13.32 7.87 -10.70
N SER A 116 13.52 7.40 -11.94
CA SER A 116 14.19 8.15 -12.99
C SER A 116 13.36 9.36 -13.45
N ALA A 117 12.04 9.20 -13.65
CA ALA A 117 11.14 10.30 -13.98
C ALA A 117 11.07 11.38 -12.86
N ALA A 118 11.25 10.97 -11.60
CA ALA A 118 11.41 11.87 -10.47
C ALA A 118 12.77 12.58 -10.44
N GLY A 119 13.73 12.18 -11.27
CA GLY A 119 15.09 12.73 -11.29
C GLY A 119 15.96 12.21 -10.15
N ILE A 120 15.61 11.07 -9.53
CA ILE A 120 16.46 10.42 -8.54
C ILE A 120 17.60 9.71 -9.26
N SER A 121 18.84 10.04 -8.90
CA SER A 121 20.04 9.42 -9.47
C SER A 121 20.24 7.99 -8.96
N ASP A 122 20.88 7.14 -9.76
CA ASP A 122 21.07 5.71 -9.42
C ASP A 122 21.81 5.48 -8.09
N ASN A 123 22.75 6.36 -7.72
CA ASN A 123 23.46 6.30 -6.44
C ASN A 123 22.58 6.66 -5.22
N ARG A 124 21.36 7.15 -5.44
CA ARG A 124 20.34 7.44 -4.42
C ARG A 124 19.25 6.37 -4.39
N ILE A 125 19.40 5.29 -5.17
CA ILE A 125 18.49 4.14 -5.17
C ILE A 125 19.09 3.03 -4.28
N ILE A 126 18.43 2.76 -3.17
CA ILE A 126 18.74 1.65 -2.26
C ILE A 126 17.87 0.47 -2.65
N GLY A 127 18.49 -0.54 -3.27
CA GLY A 127 17.79 -1.67 -3.89
C GLY A 127 18.13 -3.02 -3.29
N PRO A 128 17.64 -3.40 -2.09
CA PRO A 128 17.92 -4.71 -1.55
C PRO A 128 17.29 -5.82 -2.40
N GLY A 129 18.05 -6.89 -2.58
CA GLY A 129 17.57 -8.12 -3.20
C GLY A 129 16.78 -8.97 -2.22
N ARG A 130 15.59 -9.43 -2.62
CA ARG A 130 14.72 -10.31 -1.85
C ARG A 130 14.33 -11.52 -2.69
N THR A 131 14.60 -12.70 -2.19
CA THR A 131 14.19 -13.96 -2.80
C THR A 131 13.40 -14.80 -1.80
N ILE A 132 12.54 -15.69 -2.32
CA ILE A 132 11.88 -16.72 -1.53
C ILE A 132 12.52 -18.07 -1.84
N ASP A 133 12.57 -18.96 -0.86
CA ASP A 133 13.10 -20.30 -1.08
C ASP A 133 12.28 -21.04 -2.16
N ARG A 134 12.99 -21.68 -3.10
CA ARG A 134 12.36 -22.47 -4.17
C ARG A 134 11.58 -23.66 -3.61
N GLN A 135 11.98 -24.20 -2.47
CA GLN A 135 11.27 -25.29 -1.81
C GLN A 135 9.84 -24.88 -1.42
N LEU A 136 9.60 -23.62 -1.06
CA LEU A 136 8.24 -23.14 -0.79
C LEU A 136 7.36 -23.21 -2.04
N LEU A 137 7.92 -22.95 -3.22
CA LEU A 137 7.21 -23.06 -4.50
C LEU A 137 6.89 -24.52 -4.84
N GLU A 138 7.76 -25.46 -4.45
CA GLU A 138 7.53 -26.90 -4.61
C GLU A 138 6.44 -27.39 -3.66
N LEU A 139 6.47 -26.98 -2.38
CA LEU A 139 5.43 -27.30 -1.40
C LEU A 139 4.05 -26.80 -1.84
N ASN A 140 3.96 -25.59 -2.38
CA ASN A 140 2.71 -25.07 -2.94
C ASN A 140 2.16 -25.95 -4.08
N LYS A 141 3.04 -26.49 -4.95
CA LYS A 141 2.64 -27.43 -6.01
C LYS A 141 2.17 -28.78 -5.44
N MET A 142 2.64 -29.14 -4.25
CA MET A 142 2.21 -30.35 -3.53
C MET A 142 0.89 -30.15 -2.74
N GLY A 143 0.26 -28.97 -2.81
CA GLY A 143 -1.00 -28.69 -2.14
C GLY A 143 -0.88 -28.13 -0.72
N TYR A 144 0.32 -27.68 -0.32
CA TYR A 144 0.47 -26.92 0.92
C TYR A 144 -0.28 -25.58 0.84
N LEU A 145 -0.57 -25.02 2.01
CA LEU A 145 -1.37 -23.81 2.14
C LEU A 145 -0.65 -22.61 1.50
N ASN A 146 -1.41 -21.80 0.77
CA ASN A 146 -0.93 -20.57 0.16
C ASN A 146 -2.01 -19.48 0.25
N GLY A 147 -1.61 -18.23 0.02
CA GLY A 147 -2.51 -17.09 0.06
C GLY A 147 -1.78 -15.79 0.33
N HIS A 148 -2.52 -14.79 0.78
CA HIS A 148 -2.03 -13.46 1.08
C HIS A 148 -0.80 -13.46 2.00
N THR A 149 0.02 -12.43 1.90
CA THR A 149 1.16 -12.19 2.78
C THR A 149 1.24 -10.70 3.04
N PRO A 150 1.39 -10.25 4.30
CA PRO A 150 1.46 -8.84 4.66
C PRO A 150 2.79 -8.23 4.18
N PHE A 151 2.91 -8.03 2.87
CA PHE A 151 4.16 -7.63 2.22
C PHE A 151 4.60 -6.22 2.66
N SER A 152 3.66 -5.32 2.97
CA SER A 152 4.02 -4.01 3.50
C SER A 152 4.72 -4.08 4.86
N ALA A 153 4.46 -5.11 5.67
CA ALA A 153 5.23 -5.32 6.90
C ALA A 153 6.68 -5.74 6.59
N VAL A 154 6.89 -6.57 5.56
CA VAL A 154 8.25 -6.90 5.08
C VAL A 154 8.96 -5.63 4.58
N VAL A 155 8.26 -4.78 3.84
CA VAL A 155 8.78 -3.48 3.40
C VAL A 155 9.16 -2.62 4.60
N ALA A 156 8.31 -2.54 5.62
CA ALA A 156 8.56 -1.74 6.82
C ALA A 156 9.87 -2.14 7.54
N PHE A 157 10.02 -3.40 7.92
CA PHE A 157 11.23 -3.88 8.60
C PHE A 157 12.49 -3.80 7.73
N SER A 158 12.36 -4.06 6.42
CA SER A 158 13.51 -3.99 5.52
C SER A 158 13.93 -2.54 5.23
N ALA A 159 12.97 -1.61 5.12
CA ALA A 159 13.24 -0.18 5.00
C ALA A 159 13.86 0.36 6.28
N GLU A 160 13.37 -0.05 7.46
CA GLU A 160 13.92 0.30 8.77
C GLU A 160 15.39 -0.09 8.89
N LEU A 161 15.71 -1.34 8.55
CA LEU A 161 17.09 -1.82 8.53
C LEU A 161 17.96 -0.98 7.58
N CYS A 162 17.48 -0.70 6.36
CA CYS A 162 18.24 0.08 5.39
C CYS A 162 18.42 1.52 5.85
N ALA A 163 17.38 2.17 6.34
CA ALA A 163 17.42 3.54 6.84
C ALA A 163 18.40 3.66 8.03
N CYS A 164 18.40 2.70 8.96
CA CYS A 164 19.40 2.61 10.01
C CYS A 164 20.84 2.54 9.46
N VAL A 165 21.10 1.63 8.50
CA VAL A 165 22.42 1.44 7.88
C VAL A 165 22.90 2.70 7.15
N HIS A 166 21.98 3.42 6.51
CA HIS A 166 22.28 4.62 5.73
C HIS A 166 22.22 5.92 6.55
N GLY A 167 21.92 5.85 7.85
CA GLY A 167 21.80 7.03 8.71
C GLY A 167 20.65 7.97 8.32
N LEU A 168 19.55 7.41 7.84
CA LEU A 168 18.39 8.18 7.38
C LEU A 168 17.43 8.51 8.52
N LYS A 169 16.87 9.72 8.50
CA LYS A 169 15.98 10.21 9.57
C LYS A 169 14.55 9.72 9.40
N TYR A 170 14.06 9.70 8.17
CA TYR A 170 12.66 9.44 7.88
C TYR A 170 12.49 8.24 6.96
N ILE A 171 11.40 7.51 7.15
CA ILE A 171 10.88 6.56 6.17
C ILE A 171 9.46 7.01 5.82
N ALA A 172 9.32 7.65 4.66
CA ALA A 172 8.07 8.26 4.21
C ALA A 172 7.35 7.36 3.21
N LEU A 173 6.28 6.72 3.68
CA LEU A 173 5.44 5.82 2.90
C LEU A 173 4.32 6.57 2.18
N SER A 174 3.64 5.85 1.30
CA SER A 174 2.59 6.37 0.43
C SER A 174 1.23 5.73 0.67
N ASN A 175 1.00 5.08 1.82
CA ASN A 175 -0.31 4.56 2.18
C ASN A 175 -1.28 5.72 2.48
N GLU A 176 -2.54 5.52 2.15
CA GLU A 176 -3.61 6.53 2.24
C GLU A 176 -4.72 6.10 3.21
N SER A 177 -5.74 6.94 3.43
CA SER A 177 -6.76 6.70 4.46
C SER A 177 -7.60 5.42 4.30
N SER A 178 -7.97 5.03 3.08
CA SER A 178 -8.84 3.90 2.74
C SER A 178 -8.18 2.53 2.99
N ALA A 179 -6.86 2.46 3.16
CA ALA A 179 -6.16 1.27 3.62
C ALA A 179 -6.63 0.77 5.01
N ASN A 180 -7.42 1.56 5.73
CA ASN A 180 -8.06 1.20 6.99
C ASN A 180 -9.37 0.41 6.84
N GLU A 181 -9.95 0.32 5.63
CA GLU A 181 -11.26 -0.32 5.44
C GLU A 181 -11.23 -1.87 5.55
N SER A 182 -12.27 -2.43 6.14
CA SER A 182 -12.56 -3.88 6.13
C SER A 182 -13.07 -4.32 4.75
N TYR A 183 -12.65 -5.50 4.30
CA TYR A 183 -12.98 -6.02 2.96
C TYR A 183 -14.19 -6.96 2.93
N VAL A 184 -14.49 -7.59 4.07
CA VAL A 184 -15.61 -8.54 4.21
C VAL A 184 -16.60 -7.98 5.21
N GLU A 185 -17.82 -7.73 4.75
CA GLU A 185 -18.89 -7.13 5.55
C GLU A 185 -19.15 -7.95 6.83
N GLY A 186 -19.28 -7.27 7.97
CA GLY A 186 -19.49 -7.92 9.27
C GLY A 186 -18.25 -8.59 9.89
N THR A 187 -17.05 -8.44 9.29
CA THR A 187 -15.80 -8.96 9.86
C THR A 187 -14.74 -7.85 10.03
N ALA A 188 -13.71 -8.14 10.85
CA ALA A 188 -12.51 -7.30 10.98
C ALA A 188 -11.42 -7.66 9.96
N ILE A 189 -11.74 -8.41 8.90
CA ILE A 189 -10.74 -8.85 7.91
C ILE A 189 -10.36 -7.67 7.02
N ASN A 190 -9.13 -7.18 7.22
CA ASN A 190 -8.51 -6.17 6.38
C ASN A 190 -7.42 -6.82 5.49
N HIS A 191 -7.66 -6.90 4.18
CA HIS A 191 -6.70 -7.38 3.17
C HIS A 191 -5.38 -6.60 3.17
N GLN A 192 -5.42 -5.35 3.64
CA GLN A 192 -4.30 -4.43 3.68
C GLN A 192 -3.89 -4.06 5.11
N TYR A 193 -4.12 -4.92 6.12
CA TYR A 193 -3.79 -4.61 7.52
C TYR A 193 -2.39 -4.01 7.71
N SER A 194 -1.37 -4.54 7.03
CA SER A 194 0.01 -3.99 7.11
C SER A 194 0.21 -2.60 6.46
N LYS A 195 -0.86 -1.94 6.04
CA LYS A 195 -0.92 -0.55 5.58
C LYS A 195 -1.91 0.30 6.38
N SER A 196 -2.56 -0.25 7.40
CA SER A 196 -3.48 0.50 8.25
C SER A 196 -2.74 1.45 9.18
N THR A 197 -3.45 2.44 9.71
CA THR A 197 -2.95 3.32 10.77
C THR A 197 -2.66 2.52 12.04
N GLU A 198 -3.43 1.47 12.33
CA GLU A 198 -3.15 0.57 13.46
C GLU A 198 -1.78 -0.11 13.33
N PHE A 199 -1.46 -0.67 12.15
CA PHE A 199 -0.14 -1.25 11.92
C PHE A 199 0.96 -0.19 12.00
N GLU A 200 0.72 1.00 11.44
CA GLU A 200 1.67 2.10 11.49
C GLU A 200 1.98 2.51 12.93
N HIS A 201 0.96 2.67 13.78
CA HIS A 201 1.11 2.90 15.22
C HIS A 201 1.89 1.78 15.91
N ASP A 202 1.46 0.52 15.71
CA ASP A 202 2.08 -0.65 16.34
C ASP A 202 3.56 -0.79 15.93
N PHE A 203 3.89 -0.55 14.65
CA PHE A 203 5.26 -0.62 14.14
C PHE A 203 6.12 0.52 14.67
N ARG A 204 5.56 1.72 14.78
CA ARG A 204 6.19 2.87 15.44
C ARG A 204 6.53 2.57 16.90
N GLU A 205 5.59 1.99 17.65
CA GLU A 205 5.81 1.55 19.04
C GLU A 205 6.91 0.46 19.12
N TYR A 206 6.93 -0.48 18.17
CA TYR A 206 8.00 -1.48 18.06
C TYR A 206 9.37 -0.86 17.87
N CYS A 207 9.49 0.09 16.94
CA CYS A 207 10.74 0.79 16.70
C CYS A 207 11.19 1.59 17.93
N GLU A 208 10.27 2.28 18.61
CA GLU A 208 10.58 3.01 19.83
C GLU A 208 11.10 2.10 20.95
N ARG A 209 10.38 1.00 21.24
CA ARG A 209 10.70 0.09 22.34
C ARG A 209 11.92 -0.78 22.06
N SER A 210 12.01 -1.36 20.88
CA SER A 210 13.05 -2.34 20.54
C SER A 210 14.32 -1.71 19.98
N PHE A 211 14.25 -0.51 19.37
CA PHE A 211 15.42 0.14 18.76
C PHE A 211 15.88 1.42 19.48
N GLY A 212 15.23 1.82 20.58
CA GLY A 212 15.70 2.88 21.46
C GLY A 212 15.21 4.30 21.11
N GLY A 213 14.06 4.41 20.44
CA GLY A 213 13.37 5.68 20.15
C GLY A 213 13.91 6.45 18.93
N TYR A 214 13.11 7.40 18.41
CA TYR A 214 13.42 8.16 17.18
C TYR A 214 14.63 9.11 17.24
N SER A 215 15.25 9.24 18.41
CA SER A 215 16.59 9.84 18.50
C SER A 215 17.69 8.90 17.98
N ARG A 216 17.35 7.63 17.71
CA ARG A 216 18.27 6.53 17.37
C ARG A 216 17.77 5.67 16.22
N CYS A 217 16.46 5.67 15.93
CA CYS A 217 15.87 4.99 14.78
C CYS A 217 15.16 5.97 13.84
N PRO A 218 15.04 5.63 12.54
CA PRO A 218 14.22 6.35 11.59
C PRO A 218 12.77 6.53 12.05
N GLU A 219 12.20 7.71 11.82
CA GLU A 219 10.79 7.97 12.00
C GLU A 219 10.00 7.39 10.80
N TYR A 220 9.23 6.32 11.06
CA TYR A 220 8.39 5.67 10.07
C TYR A 220 6.98 6.27 10.04
N PHE A 221 6.52 6.74 8.89
CA PHE A 221 5.16 7.29 8.73
C PHE A 221 4.69 7.20 7.29
N SER A 222 3.38 7.29 7.08
CA SER A 222 2.79 7.42 5.75
C SER A 222 2.43 8.87 5.43
N LEU A 223 3.13 9.48 4.47
CA LEU A 223 2.92 10.88 4.09
C LEU A 223 1.51 11.13 3.56
N LEU A 224 0.94 10.18 2.82
CA LEU A 224 -0.35 10.33 2.17
C LEU A 224 -1.54 9.87 3.03
N ARG A 225 -1.31 9.46 4.29
CA ARG A 225 -2.40 9.03 5.19
C ARG A 225 -3.55 10.04 5.25
N PRO A 226 -3.27 11.35 5.33
CA PRO A 226 -4.34 12.34 5.43
C PRO A 226 -5.19 12.48 4.16
N TRP A 227 -4.78 11.93 3.02
CA TRP A 227 -5.53 12.07 1.77
C TRP A 227 -6.32 10.81 1.42
N SER A 228 -7.43 11.03 0.72
CA SER A 228 -8.16 10.00 -0.03
C SER A 228 -7.42 9.60 -1.31
N GLU A 229 -7.70 8.41 -1.84
CA GLU A 229 -7.21 7.96 -3.15
C GLU A 229 -7.64 8.90 -4.27
N TRP A 230 -8.83 9.51 -4.15
CA TRP A 230 -9.32 10.49 -5.11
C TRP A 230 -8.45 11.77 -5.12
N GLN A 231 -8.08 12.29 -3.95
CA GLN A 231 -7.17 13.44 -3.85
C GLN A 231 -5.78 13.11 -4.38
N ILE A 232 -5.30 11.88 -4.14
CA ILE A 232 -4.03 11.39 -4.69
C ILE A 232 -4.09 11.31 -6.22
N ALA A 233 -5.19 10.81 -6.80
CA ALA A 233 -5.38 10.81 -8.24
C ALA A 233 -5.41 12.24 -8.82
N ARG A 234 -6.13 13.16 -8.16
CA ARG A 234 -6.16 14.59 -8.52
C ARG A 234 -4.78 15.24 -8.52
N GLU A 235 -3.92 14.87 -7.57
CA GLU A 235 -2.55 15.36 -7.51
C GLU A 235 -1.67 14.69 -8.56
N PHE A 236 -1.79 13.37 -8.73
CA PHE A 236 -0.99 12.57 -9.67
C PHE A 236 -1.11 13.05 -11.12
N VAL A 237 -2.32 13.42 -11.57
CA VAL A 237 -2.55 13.85 -12.96
C VAL A 237 -1.79 15.12 -13.36
N LYS A 238 -1.23 15.85 -12.40
CA LYS A 238 -0.36 17.01 -12.65
C LYS A 238 1.04 16.61 -13.12
N TYR A 239 1.38 15.32 -13.10
CA TYR A 239 2.70 14.79 -13.41
C TYR A 239 2.69 13.87 -14.66
N PRO A 240 2.45 14.42 -15.86
CA PRO A 240 2.33 13.62 -17.09
C PRO A 240 3.61 12.85 -17.46
N GLN A 241 4.78 13.25 -16.95
CA GLN A 241 6.05 12.53 -17.17
C GLN A 241 6.01 11.08 -16.66
N TYR A 242 5.07 10.75 -15.76
CA TYR A 242 4.93 9.39 -15.23
C TYR A 242 3.96 8.53 -16.03
N PHE A 243 3.13 9.09 -16.90
CA PHE A 243 2.02 8.38 -17.55
C PHE A 243 2.46 7.17 -18.38
N GLY A 244 3.67 7.20 -18.94
CA GLY A 244 4.25 6.09 -19.69
C GLY A 244 5.03 5.06 -18.86
N VAL A 245 5.19 5.28 -17.55
CA VAL A 245 6.06 4.42 -16.70
C VAL A 245 5.36 3.88 -15.45
N PHE A 246 4.36 4.58 -14.91
CA PHE A 246 3.67 4.12 -13.71
C PHE A 246 2.83 2.87 -14.03
N GLN A 247 2.83 1.92 -13.10
CA GLN A 247 2.14 0.66 -13.26
C GLN A 247 1.82 0.08 -11.88
N SER A 248 0.56 -0.31 -11.67
CA SER A 248 0.11 -0.96 -10.43
C SER A 248 -0.68 -2.24 -10.68
N CYS A 249 -0.72 -2.76 -11.90
CA CYS A 249 -1.44 -3.98 -12.23
C CYS A 249 -0.66 -5.21 -11.77
N ASN A 250 -1.25 -6.01 -10.87
CA ASN A 250 -0.62 -7.22 -10.35
C ASN A 250 -0.35 -8.26 -11.45
N LEU A 251 -1.32 -8.49 -12.34
CA LEU A 251 -1.23 -9.46 -13.44
C LEU A 251 -0.17 -9.08 -14.49
N GLY A 252 -0.04 -7.79 -14.81
CA GLY A 252 0.93 -7.28 -15.77
C GLY A 252 2.27 -6.86 -15.17
N SER A 253 2.50 -7.07 -13.86
CA SER A 253 3.70 -6.57 -13.17
C SER A 253 5.02 -7.19 -13.66
N LYS A 254 4.98 -8.39 -14.24
CA LYS A 254 6.16 -9.05 -14.82
C LYS A 254 6.51 -8.52 -16.21
N THR A 255 5.51 -8.01 -16.93
CA THR A 255 5.64 -7.49 -18.31
C THR A 255 5.58 -5.97 -18.36
N ASN A 256 5.50 -5.31 -17.20
CA ASN A 256 5.36 -3.87 -17.06
C ASN A 256 4.18 -3.31 -17.87
N SER A 257 3.02 -4.00 -17.83
CA SER A 257 1.84 -3.65 -18.63
C SER A 257 0.56 -3.55 -17.79
N TRP A 258 -0.45 -2.87 -18.33
CA TRP A 258 -1.81 -2.91 -17.84
C TRP A 258 -2.55 -4.07 -18.54
N CYS A 259 -3.14 -4.99 -17.78
CA CYS A 259 -3.90 -6.10 -18.39
C CYS A 259 -5.29 -5.66 -18.86
N CYS A 260 -5.77 -4.53 -18.34
CA CYS A 260 -7.07 -3.94 -18.66
C CYS A 260 -8.26 -4.92 -18.51
N SER A 261 -8.15 -5.86 -17.58
CA SER A 261 -9.12 -6.91 -17.31
C SER A 261 -9.27 -7.28 -15.83
N CYS A 262 -8.55 -6.59 -14.92
CA CYS A 262 -8.62 -6.81 -13.49
C CYS A 262 -9.15 -5.58 -12.74
N ALA A 263 -9.62 -5.80 -11.51
CA ALA A 263 -10.22 -4.76 -10.67
C ALA A 263 -9.27 -3.60 -10.41
N LYS A 264 -7.97 -3.88 -10.20
CA LYS A 264 -6.97 -2.82 -10.01
C LYS A 264 -6.78 -1.94 -11.24
N CYS A 265 -6.85 -2.49 -12.46
CA CYS A 265 -6.80 -1.68 -13.68
C CYS A 265 -8.04 -0.81 -13.81
N LEU A 266 -9.23 -1.42 -13.64
CA LEU A 266 -10.50 -0.71 -13.76
C LEU A 266 -10.61 0.42 -12.73
N TYR A 267 -10.27 0.14 -11.48
CA TYR A 267 -10.25 1.12 -10.40
C TYR A 267 -9.35 2.32 -10.72
N VAL A 268 -8.08 2.08 -11.08
CA VAL A 268 -7.16 3.18 -11.41
C VAL A 268 -7.62 3.93 -12.66
N TYR A 269 -8.15 3.24 -13.67
CA TYR A 269 -8.73 3.90 -14.86
C TYR A 269 -9.87 4.84 -14.46
N ILE A 270 -10.81 4.39 -13.62
CA ILE A 270 -11.95 5.19 -13.16
C ILE A 270 -11.47 6.43 -12.40
N LEU A 271 -10.53 6.29 -11.46
CA LEU A 271 -9.97 7.44 -10.74
C LEU A 271 -9.36 8.48 -11.69
N LEU A 272 -8.61 8.04 -12.70
CA LEU A 272 -7.98 8.94 -13.66
C LEU A 272 -8.99 9.53 -14.66
N ALA A 273 -10.05 8.80 -15.01
CA ALA A 273 -11.10 9.25 -15.92
C ALA A 273 -11.93 10.42 -15.38
N ALA A 274 -11.90 10.65 -14.07
CA ALA A 274 -12.44 11.84 -13.43
C ALA A 274 -11.74 13.14 -13.88
N PHE A 275 -10.46 13.04 -14.29
CA PHE A 275 -9.62 14.21 -14.56
C PHE A 275 -9.06 14.27 -15.99
N LEU A 276 -8.84 13.11 -16.60
CA LEU A 276 -8.18 12.97 -17.90
C LEU A 276 -9.17 12.69 -19.04
N ASP A 277 -8.78 13.11 -20.25
CA ASP A 277 -9.49 12.82 -21.49
C ASP A 277 -9.18 11.41 -22.01
N ASP A 278 -10.04 10.90 -22.89
CA ASP A 278 -10.00 9.51 -23.35
C ASP A 278 -8.77 9.16 -24.18
N ASP A 279 -8.20 10.13 -24.90
CA ASP A 279 -6.96 9.97 -25.67
C ASP A 279 -5.76 9.75 -24.74
N VAL A 280 -5.67 10.52 -23.65
CA VAL A 280 -4.62 10.36 -22.63
C VAL A 280 -4.78 9.02 -21.91
N LEU A 281 -5.99 8.67 -21.49
CA LEU A 281 -6.26 7.37 -20.85
C LEU A 281 -5.93 6.20 -21.77
N THR A 282 -6.33 6.29 -23.04
CA THR A 282 -5.98 5.27 -24.04
C THR A 282 -4.48 5.19 -24.25
N GLY A 283 -3.75 6.31 -24.20
CA GLY A 283 -2.29 6.33 -24.22
C GLY A 283 -1.63 5.62 -23.02
N ILE A 284 -2.22 5.71 -21.84
CA ILE A 284 -1.72 5.06 -20.61
C ILE A 284 -2.02 3.55 -20.62
N PHE A 285 -3.26 3.18 -20.91
CA PHE A 285 -3.76 1.81 -20.73
C PHE A 285 -3.74 0.97 -22.02
N GLY A 286 -3.62 1.61 -23.19
CA GLY A 286 -3.69 0.97 -24.50
C GLY A 286 -5.12 0.69 -24.99
N CYS A 287 -6.14 0.95 -24.19
CA CYS A 287 -7.55 0.83 -24.56
C CYS A 287 -8.45 1.69 -23.68
N ASN A 288 -9.65 2.02 -24.18
CA ASN A 288 -10.68 2.63 -23.36
C ASN A 288 -11.38 1.55 -22.50
N MET A 289 -11.07 1.50 -21.21
CA MET A 289 -11.68 0.52 -20.31
C MET A 289 -13.15 0.79 -20.01
N LEU A 290 -13.62 2.04 -20.16
CA LEU A 290 -15.03 2.38 -19.94
C LEU A 290 -15.96 1.83 -21.04
N GLU A 291 -15.41 1.39 -22.18
CA GLU A 291 -16.19 0.72 -23.24
C GLU A 291 -16.31 -0.79 -23.05
N LYS A 292 -15.56 -1.37 -22.09
CA LYS A 292 -15.54 -2.82 -21.87
C LYS A 292 -16.74 -3.28 -21.06
N GLN A 293 -17.87 -3.51 -21.74
CA GLN A 293 -19.11 -3.97 -21.12
C GLN A 293 -18.92 -5.25 -20.29
N GLU A 294 -17.99 -6.12 -20.66
CA GLU A 294 -17.66 -7.35 -19.93
C GLU A 294 -17.12 -7.11 -18.50
N LEU A 295 -16.75 -5.86 -18.15
CA LEU A 295 -16.30 -5.47 -16.82
C LEU A 295 -17.45 -4.98 -15.91
N SER A 296 -18.71 -5.00 -16.34
CA SER A 296 -19.85 -4.50 -15.56
C SER A 296 -19.97 -5.15 -14.17
N GLY A 297 -19.89 -6.49 -14.09
CA GLY A 297 -19.95 -7.18 -12.78
C GLY A 297 -18.76 -6.83 -11.86
N MET A 298 -17.62 -6.44 -12.43
CA MET A 298 -16.47 -5.95 -11.65
C MET A 298 -16.70 -4.51 -11.18
N LEU A 299 -17.33 -3.68 -12.01
CA LEU A 299 -17.77 -2.34 -11.63
C LEU A 299 -18.79 -2.41 -10.47
N ASP A 300 -19.74 -3.34 -10.53
CA ASP A 300 -20.76 -3.57 -9.49
C ASP A 300 -20.12 -3.78 -8.11
N GLY A 301 -19.12 -4.67 -8.00
CA GLY A 301 -18.38 -4.89 -6.76
C GLY A 301 -17.59 -3.67 -6.26
N LEU A 302 -17.29 -2.70 -7.13
CA LEU A 302 -16.65 -1.44 -6.74
C LEU A 302 -17.64 -0.35 -6.32
N VAL A 303 -18.94 -0.48 -6.62
CA VAL A 303 -19.91 0.61 -6.44
C VAL A 303 -21.18 0.25 -5.68
N LEU A 304 -21.63 -1.01 -5.66
CA LEU A 304 -22.88 -1.41 -4.99
C LEU A 304 -22.65 -1.71 -3.51
N ASP A 305 -23.53 -1.26 -2.64
CA ASP A 305 -23.52 -1.66 -1.22
C ASP A 305 -23.94 -3.13 -1.07
N GLY A 306 -23.48 -3.80 -0.01
CA GLY A 306 -23.76 -5.23 0.22
C GLY A 306 -22.96 -6.23 -0.64
N GLU A 307 -22.23 -5.75 -1.65
CA GLU A 307 -21.28 -6.57 -2.42
C GLU A 307 -19.87 -6.52 -1.79
N ASP A 308 -19.24 -7.70 -1.72
CA ASP A 308 -17.86 -7.87 -1.27
C ASP A 308 -16.90 -7.16 -2.24
N LYS A 309 -15.95 -6.41 -1.67
CA LYS A 309 -14.90 -5.79 -2.49
C LYS A 309 -13.97 -6.86 -3.06
N PRO A 310 -13.47 -6.69 -4.29
CA PRO A 310 -12.38 -7.53 -4.80
C PRO A 310 -11.20 -7.51 -3.82
N PHE A 311 -10.57 -8.66 -3.55
CA PHE A 311 -9.32 -8.77 -2.77
C PHE A 311 -8.12 -8.20 -3.55
N GLU A 312 -8.18 -6.90 -3.84
CA GLU A 312 -7.20 -6.08 -4.54
C GLU A 312 -7.06 -4.76 -3.80
N CYS A 313 -5.95 -4.05 -3.97
CA CYS A 313 -5.79 -2.74 -3.35
C CYS A 313 -6.65 -1.67 -4.04
N VAL A 314 -7.94 -1.61 -3.73
CA VAL A 314 -8.89 -0.62 -4.24
C VAL A 314 -9.44 0.22 -3.09
N GLY A 315 -9.81 1.46 -3.38
CA GLY A 315 -10.29 2.42 -2.38
C GLY A 315 -11.75 2.25 -2.01
N THR A 316 -12.35 3.32 -1.49
CA THR A 316 -13.72 3.33 -0.97
C THR A 316 -14.75 3.32 -2.10
N LYS A 317 -15.98 2.87 -1.82
CA LYS A 317 -17.08 2.94 -2.80
C LYS A 317 -17.38 4.41 -3.16
N ASP A 318 -17.28 5.32 -2.19
CA ASP A 318 -17.53 6.75 -2.41
C ASP A 318 -16.48 7.40 -3.32
N GLU A 319 -15.21 7.03 -3.22
CA GLU A 319 -14.14 7.49 -4.13
C GLU A 319 -14.42 7.06 -5.58
N VAL A 320 -14.86 5.82 -5.77
CA VAL A 320 -15.20 5.28 -7.09
C VAL A 320 -16.43 5.97 -7.66
N ARG A 321 -17.50 6.09 -6.87
CA ARG A 321 -18.76 6.75 -7.26
C ARG A 321 -18.54 8.22 -7.62
N LEU A 322 -17.78 8.96 -6.82
CA LEU A 322 -17.39 10.35 -7.14
C LEU A 322 -16.64 10.41 -8.48
N SER A 323 -15.68 9.51 -8.69
CA SER A 323 -14.89 9.46 -9.93
C SER A 323 -15.74 9.14 -11.15
N LEU A 324 -16.70 8.21 -11.03
CA LEU A 324 -17.64 7.86 -12.09
C LEU A 324 -18.58 9.01 -12.42
N GLU A 325 -19.09 9.73 -11.42
CA GLU A 325 -19.94 10.90 -11.66
C GLU A 325 -19.19 12.00 -12.42
N MET A 326 -17.94 12.28 -12.02
CA MET A 326 -17.09 13.22 -12.75
C MET A 326 -16.79 12.74 -14.17
N ALA A 327 -16.48 11.45 -14.34
CA ALA A 327 -16.23 10.86 -15.65
C ALA A 327 -17.47 10.91 -16.54
N TRP A 328 -18.67 10.75 -15.98
CA TRP A 328 -19.97 10.88 -16.65
C TRP A 328 -20.20 12.29 -17.16
N GLU A 329 -20.06 13.32 -16.31
CA GLU A 329 -20.32 14.70 -16.72
C GLU A 329 -19.38 15.14 -17.85
N ARG A 330 -18.12 14.69 -17.82
CA ARG A 330 -17.16 14.91 -18.91
C ARG A 330 -17.53 14.23 -20.24
N ARG A 331 -18.35 13.18 -20.20
CA ARG A 331 -18.66 12.31 -21.36
C ARG A 331 -20.16 12.23 -21.65
N ARG A 332 -20.95 13.17 -21.10
CA ARG A 332 -22.42 13.13 -21.13
C ARG A 332 -23.02 13.10 -22.54
N SER A 333 -22.34 13.68 -23.52
CA SER A 333 -22.78 13.68 -24.92
C SER A 333 -22.67 12.32 -25.60
N ALA A 334 -21.73 11.47 -25.17
CA ALA A 334 -21.47 10.15 -25.75
C ALA A 334 -20.89 9.21 -24.68
N PRO A 335 -21.70 8.77 -23.69
CA PRO A 335 -21.17 8.00 -22.57
C PRO A 335 -20.78 6.58 -23.01
N PRO A 336 -19.58 6.10 -22.63
CA PRO A 336 -19.15 4.70 -22.81
C PRO A 336 -20.04 3.70 -22.10
N ALA A 337 -19.94 2.42 -22.48
CA ALA A 337 -20.77 1.33 -21.96
C ALA A 337 -20.85 1.27 -20.42
N LEU A 338 -19.72 1.34 -19.72
CA LEU A 338 -19.69 1.27 -18.25
C LEU A 338 -20.24 2.52 -17.57
N LEU A 339 -20.15 3.69 -18.22
CA LEU A 339 -20.76 4.90 -17.67
C LEU A 339 -22.29 4.90 -17.84
N LYS A 340 -22.80 4.28 -18.91
CA LYS A 340 -24.24 4.00 -19.06
C LYS A 340 -24.73 3.06 -17.97
N HIS A 341 -24.01 1.95 -17.74
CA HIS A 341 -24.29 1.00 -16.66
C HIS A 341 -24.29 1.69 -15.28
N TRP A 342 -23.27 2.51 -14.99
CA TRP A 342 -23.23 3.35 -13.78
C TRP A 342 -24.50 4.20 -13.63
N ARG A 343 -24.94 4.88 -14.69
CA ARG A 343 -26.13 5.74 -14.65
C ARG A 343 -27.44 4.95 -14.51
N GLU A 344 -27.50 3.73 -15.02
CA GLU A 344 -28.65 2.83 -14.82
C GLU A 344 -28.77 2.39 -13.35
N LEU A 345 -27.63 2.10 -12.70
CA LEU A 345 -27.58 1.75 -11.28
C LEU A 345 -27.86 2.95 -10.38
N PHE A 346 -27.37 4.14 -10.75
CA PHE A 346 -27.51 5.37 -9.99
C PHE A 346 -28.10 6.50 -10.87
N PRO A 347 -29.41 6.47 -11.18
CA PRO A 347 -30.06 7.46 -12.04
C PRO A 347 -29.93 8.88 -11.49
N GLU A 348 -30.00 9.02 -10.17
CA GLU A 348 -29.77 10.24 -9.42
C GLU A 348 -28.70 9.96 -8.37
N TYR A 349 -27.49 10.50 -8.56
CA TYR A 349 -26.40 10.40 -7.58
C TYR A 349 -25.98 11.79 -7.16
N THR A 350 -25.88 12.03 -5.86
CA THR A 350 -25.32 13.26 -5.30
C THR A 350 -23.91 12.94 -4.79
N PRO A 351 -22.85 13.50 -5.40
CA PRO A 351 -21.49 13.19 -5.01
C PRO A 351 -21.14 13.64 -3.61
N VAL A 352 -20.42 12.78 -2.89
CA VAL A 352 -19.71 13.17 -1.67
C VAL A 352 -18.47 13.97 -2.08
N SER A 353 -18.27 15.15 -1.49
CA SER A 353 -17.07 15.94 -1.76
C SER A 353 -15.88 15.41 -0.95
N LEU A 354 -14.82 15.02 -1.66
CA LEU A 354 -13.53 14.62 -1.06
C LEU A 354 -12.45 15.69 -1.21
N GLU A 355 -12.81 16.89 -1.69
CA GLU A 355 -11.85 17.95 -2.02
C GLU A 355 -10.97 18.35 -0.82
N ASN A 356 -11.60 18.49 0.34
CA ASN A 356 -11.00 18.89 1.62
C ASN A 356 -10.96 17.75 2.64
N PHE A 357 -11.06 16.49 2.19
CA PHE A 357 -10.89 15.35 3.09
C PHE A 357 -9.50 15.41 3.74
N PHE A 358 -9.46 15.18 5.05
CA PHE A 358 -8.21 15.11 5.82
C PHE A 358 -8.37 14.10 6.96
N ASP A 359 -7.63 12.99 6.90
CA ASP A 359 -7.58 12.03 7.99
C ASP A 359 -6.66 12.55 9.12
N ALA A 360 -7.26 12.89 10.25
CA ALA A 360 -6.55 13.38 11.42
C ALA A 360 -5.77 12.27 12.15
N ASP A 361 -6.10 11.00 11.93
CA ASP A 361 -5.40 9.85 12.52
C ASP A 361 -4.19 9.48 11.66
N ASN A 362 -3.11 10.25 11.83
CA ASN A 362 -1.88 10.08 11.08
C ASN A 362 -0.63 10.41 11.91
N PHE A 363 0.52 9.93 11.44
CA PHE A 363 1.82 10.18 12.06
C PHE A 363 2.73 11.07 11.21
N VAL A 364 2.16 11.89 10.32
CA VAL A 364 2.95 12.79 9.47
C VAL A 364 3.66 13.81 10.36
N PRO A 365 5.00 13.93 10.27
CA PRO A 365 5.75 14.90 11.07
C PRO A 365 5.25 16.32 10.83
N GLU A 366 5.18 17.12 11.89
CA GLU A 366 4.59 18.47 11.85
C GLU A 366 5.20 19.34 10.74
N GLN A 367 6.53 19.29 10.58
CA GLN A 367 7.22 20.05 9.53
C GLN A 367 6.89 19.62 8.09
N LEU A 368 6.18 18.53 7.87
CA LEU A 368 5.76 18.04 6.55
C LEU A 368 4.25 18.20 6.31
N LYS A 369 3.44 18.50 7.33
CA LYS A 369 1.98 18.62 7.19
C LYS A 369 1.53 19.71 6.22
N TYR A 370 2.32 20.78 6.08
CA TYR A 370 2.05 21.85 5.12
C TYR A 370 1.97 21.36 3.66
N LEU A 371 2.63 20.23 3.33
CA LEU A 371 2.57 19.61 2.00
C LEU A 371 1.17 19.07 1.66
N LEU A 372 0.36 18.83 2.68
CA LEU A 372 -0.94 18.16 2.57
C LEU A 372 -2.12 19.14 2.64
N GLY A 373 -1.83 20.45 2.61
CA GLY A 373 -2.84 21.50 2.68
C GLY A 373 -3.34 21.82 4.10
N ALA A 374 -2.78 21.19 5.13
CA ALA A 374 -3.02 21.58 6.51
C ALA A 374 -2.37 22.96 6.75
N ARG A 375 -3.18 23.96 7.09
CA ARG A 375 -2.65 25.24 7.57
C ARG A 375 -2.07 24.99 8.97
N ASN A 376 -0.82 25.41 9.20
CA ASN A 376 -0.27 25.45 10.55
C ASN A 376 -1.19 26.31 11.41
N GLU A 377 -1.94 25.70 12.32
CA GLU A 377 -2.55 26.42 13.44
C GLU A 377 -1.40 26.69 14.41
N HIS A 378 -0.78 27.87 14.26
CA HIS A 378 0.22 28.40 15.18
C HIS A 378 -0.43 28.98 16.43
#